data_AF-R7S5Z0-F1
#
_entry.id   AF-R7S5Z0-F1
#
_cell.length_a   1.000
_cell.length_b   1.000
_cell.length_c   1.000
_cell.angle_alpha   90.00
_cell.angle_beta   90.00
_cell.angle_gamma   90.00
#
_symmetry.space_group_name_H-M   'P 1'
#
loop_
_entity.id
_entity.type
_entity.pdbx_description
1 polymer ?
#
loop_
_entity_poly.entity_id
_entity_poly.type
_entity_poly.pdbx_seq_one_letter_code
_entity_poly.pdbx_strand_id
1 'polypeptide(L)'
;MCGAVVDGFALDFTDGTSTPWNGGKGGKSTEFDLSAGETITMVLVAQDGKDIQRLCFITSSGRQSENYGYSGGAPVVWQFQGAPLVGFAGAYGKASFENNLIVQGLQPIWGGGQAKSASDRLQSLAQRVEALGKEIATGRLECAGLQKRTSALQDSLDAMSKCIGARAMAGIAALVGNIQKLYTADSTTTPALISACKDQGNDVAAVFDVLHMQSVSLMKTGEDLATEAVKQASDAQTRLTQVGDISAIASTIQAGESQEQKTRQTYAQNAQQAIKLAEDSLHAAQDKASKDKKLRIVRDVFSFGAGELGDWGGLNGAISFANAMVQSTQANLSASTAGLASVEQSVQAVQAQLDQTRQLQAELDGFVPALRQLVSQTAALQEKDDQLMSSASDLSIFLGTLWATSETLPVDFTAQRFASQVLALGSVIGTDADLGKALTGDLQQLQTTLDLIAKSPITPLATTGMI
;
A
#
# COMPACT_ATOMS: atom_id res chain seq x y z
N MET A 1 -59.69 3.17 -4.79
CA MET A 1 -58.88 4.08 -5.62
C MET A 1 -58.14 5.00 -4.68
N CYS A 2 -56.86 5.25 -4.91
CA CYS A 2 -56.07 6.19 -4.14
C CYS A 2 -56.57 7.63 -4.40
N GLY A 3 -56.41 8.52 -3.42
CA GLY A 3 -56.81 9.93 -3.56
C GLY A 3 -56.01 10.66 -4.64
N ALA A 4 -56.37 11.91 -4.91
CA ALA A 4 -55.70 12.74 -5.92
C ALA A 4 -54.22 13.06 -5.58
N VAL A 5 -53.84 12.84 -4.32
CA VAL A 5 -52.51 13.12 -3.74
C VAL A 5 -52.15 12.03 -2.74
N VAL A 6 -50.86 11.97 -2.35
CA VAL A 6 -50.39 11.09 -1.29
C VAL A 6 -50.67 11.73 0.07
N ASP A 7 -51.63 11.17 0.80
CA ASP A 7 -52.06 11.67 2.12
C ASP A 7 -50.97 11.48 3.17
N GLY A 8 -50.36 10.30 3.24
CA GLY A 8 -49.30 9.98 4.19
C GLY A 8 -48.68 8.61 3.95
N PHE A 9 -47.57 8.33 4.62
CA PHE A 9 -46.92 7.02 4.61
C PHE A 9 -46.09 6.79 5.89
N ALA A 10 -45.72 5.52 6.11
CA ALA A 10 -44.75 5.09 7.09
C ALA A 10 -43.74 4.13 6.41
N LEU A 11 -42.56 3.97 6.99
CA LEU A 11 -41.52 3.06 6.55
C LEU A 11 -41.18 2.08 7.66
N ASP A 12 -41.07 0.81 7.31
CA ASP A 12 -40.51 -0.23 8.16
C ASP A 12 -39.08 -0.53 7.71
N PHE A 13 -38.16 -0.60 8.67
CA PHE A 13 -36.74 -0.83 8.43
C PHE A 13 -36.34 -2.26 8.79
N THR A 14 -35.26 -2.74 8.16
CA THR A 14 -34.74 -4.10 8.38
C THR A 14 -34.19 -4.33 9.78
N ASP A 15 -33.93 -3.26 10.54
CA ASP A 15 -33.54 -3.33 11.95
C ASP A 15 -34.75 -3.51 12.90
N GLY A 16 -35.96 -3.62 12.35
CA GLY A 16 -37.21 -3.79 13.10
C GLY A 16 -37.80 -2.48 13.61
N THR A 17 -37.21 -1.33 13.27
CA THR A 17 -37.78 -0.02 13.59
C THR A 17 -38.78 0.41 12.52
N SER A 18 -39.71 1.30 12.90
CA SER A 18 -40.70 1.88 12.00
C SER A 18 -40.78 3.39 12.21
N THR A 19 -41.00 4.15 11.13
CA THR A 19 -41.36 5.57 11.29
C THR A 19 -42.79 5.70 11.79
N PRO A 20 -43.14 6.77 12.51
CA PRO A 20 -44.53 7.15 12.69
C PRO A 20 -45.22 7.35 11.33
N TRP A 21 -46.55 7.33 11.34
CA TRP A 21 -47.33 7.76 10.17
C TRP A 21 -47.09 9.25 9.91
N ASN A 22 -46.56 9.61 8.74
CA ASN A 22 -46.27 10.98 8.34
C ASN A 22 -47.28 11.45 7.29
N GLY A 23 -48.06 12.49 7.61
CA GLY A 23 -49.11 13.03 6.74
C GLY A 23 -50.52 12.86 7.30
N GLY A 24 -51.54 13.01 6.46
CA GLY A 24 -52.95 12.81 6.80
C GLY A 24 -53.36 11.33 6.78
N LYS A 25 -54.54 11.05 7.36
CA LYS A 25 -55.13 9.70 7.43
C LYS A 25 -56.19 9.46 6.35
N GLY A 26 -56.16 10.27 5.29
CA GLY A 26 -57.08 10.16 4.16
C GLY A 26 -56.81 8.90 3.33
N GLY A 27 -57.79 8.53 2.50
CA GLY A 27 -57.60 7.50 1.48
C GLY A 27 -57.57 6.05 1.99
N LYS A 28 -57.09 5.16 1.11
CA LYS A 28 -56.88 3.73 1.40
C LYS A 28 -55.38 3.50 1.59
N SER A 29 -54.99 2.90 2.72
CA SER A 29 -53.61 2.46 2.94
C SER A 29 -53.30 1.20 2.12
N THR A 30 -52.11 1.14 1.55
CA THR A 30 -51.55 -0.04 0.88
C THR A 30 -50.08 -0.21 1.24
N GLU A 31 -49.64 -1.47 1.26
CA GLU A 31 -48.31 -1.88 1.69
C GLU A 31 -47.49 -2.37 0.49
N PHE A 32 -46.16 -2.22 0.57
CA PHE A 32 -45.20 -2.71 -0.40
C PHE A 32 -44.05 -3.42 0.29
N ASP A 33 -44.27 -4.68 0.63
CA ASP A 33 -43.29 -5.49 1.34
C ASP A 33 -42.10 -5.80 0.42
N LEU A 34 -40.88 -5.59 0.92
CA LEU A 34 -39.64 -5.97 0.26
C LEU A 34 -39.25 -7.40 0.66
N SER A 35 -38.80 -8.18 -0.31
CA SER A 35 -38.23 -9.51 -0.06
C SER A 35 -36.91 -9.38 0.70
N ALA A 36 -36.48 -10.45 1.38
CA ALA A 36 -35.19 -10.46 2.07
C ALA A 36 -34.03 -10.10 1.10
N GLY A 37 -33.28 -9.04 1.42
CA GLY A 37 -32.18 -8.53 0.60
C GLY A 37 -32.60 -7.68 -0.61
N GLU A 38 -33.90 -7.51 -0.85
CA GLU A 38 -34.42 -6.58 -1.86
C GLU A 38 -34.38 -5.15 -1.32
N THR A 39 -33.95 -4.20 -2.14
CA THR A 39 -33.85 -2.78 -1.77
C THR A 39 -34.52 -1.91 -2.80
N ILE A 40 -35.04 -0.74 -2.41
CA ILE A 40 -35.58 0.24 -3.36
C ILE A 40 -34.39 1.01 -3.96
N THR A 41 -34.22 0.95 -5.28
CA THR A 41 -33.10 1.57 -6.00
C THR A 41 -33.53 2.80 -6.81
N MET A 42 -34.83 2.94 -7.04
CA MET A 42 -35.39 4.03 -7.82
C MET A 42 -36.80 4.41 -7.30
N VAL A 43 -37.08 5.71 -7.28
CA VAL A 43 -38.37 6.28 -6.90
C VAL A 43 -38.88 7.13 -8.07
N LEU A 44 -40.06 6.81 -8.58
CA LEU A 44 -40.77 7.63 -9.56
C LEU A 44 -41.74 8.54 -8.81
N VAL A 45 -41.60 9.85 -8.99
CA VAL A 45 -42.42 10.85 -8.30
C VAL A 45 -43.11 11.78 -9.30
N ALA A 46 -44.39 12.08 -9.10
CA ALA A 46 -45.03 13.21 -9.77
C ALA A 46 -45.49 14.21 -8.71
N GLN A 47 -45.26 15.49 -8.94
CA GLN A 47 -45.61 16.57 -8.02
C GLN A 47 -46.27 17.73 -8.77
N ASP A 48 -47.19 18.41 -8.10
CA ASP A 48 -47.79 19.66 -8.55
C ASP A 48 -47.57 20.73 -7.47
N GLY A 49 -46.74 21.71 -7.81
CA GLY A 49 -46.14 22.59 -6.81
C GLY A 49 -45.37 21.77 -5.76
N LYS A 50 -45.83 21.83 -4.51
CA LYS A 50 -45.25 21.08 -3.38
C LYS A 50 -45.98 19.77 -3.08
N ASP A 51 -47.17 19.56 -3.67
CA ASP A 51 -48.04 18.45 -3.32
C ASP A 51 -47.60 17.20 -4.09
N ILE A 52 -47.31 16.11 -3.38
CA ILE A 52 -46.89 14.85 -4.00
C ILE A 52 -48.12 14.13 -4.55
N GLN A 53 -48.24 14.10 -5.87
CA GLN A 53 -49.37 13.51 -6.57
C GLN A 53 -49.21 12.01 -6.80
N ARG A 54 -47.98 11.57 -7.08
CA ARG A 54 -47.68 10.16 -7.35
C ARG A 54 -46.37 9.71 -6.72
N LEU A 55 -46.35 8.52 -6.14
CA LEU A 55 -45.14 7.77 -5.80
C LEU A 55 -45.20 6.35 -6.37
N CYS A 56 -44.07 5.86 -6.87
CA CYS A 56 -43.89 4.47 -7.25
C CYS A 56 -42.43 4.07 -6.99
N PHE A 57 -42.24 2.89 -6.40
CA PHE A 57 -40.93 2.37 -6.02
C PHE A 57 -40.51 1.26 -6.99
N ILE A 58 -39.25 1.26 -7.38
CA ILE A 58 -38.63 0.20 -8.18
C ILE A 58 -37.43 -0.33 -7.40
N THR A 59 -37.37 -1.65 -7.34
CA THR A 59 -36.43 -2.38 -6.48
C THR A 59 -35.22 -2.90 -7.25
N SER A 60 -34.19 -3.35 -6.51
CA SER A 60 -33.01 -4.05 -7.05
C SER A 60 -33.34 -5.34 -7.79
N SER A 61 -34.52 -5.94 -7.56
CA SER A 61 -35.00 -7.13 -8.26
C SER A 61 -35.74 -6.81 -9.57
N GLY A 62 -35.95 -5.52 -9.87
CA GLY A 62 -36.78 -5.05 -10.97
C GLY A 62 -38.28 -5.04 -10.66
N ARG A 63 -38.70 -5.46 -9.45
CA ARG A 63 -40.10 -5.39 -9.03
C ARG A 63 -40.52 -3.94 -8.77
N GLN A 64 -41.73 -3.61 -9.19
CA GLN A 64 -42.31 -2.27 -9.13
C GLN A 64 -43.54 -2.25 -8.23
N SER A 65 -43.65 -1.25 -7.35
CA SER A 65 -44.85 -1.04 -6.54
C SER A 65 -46.02 -0.55 -7.39
N GLU A 66 -47.23 -0.57 -6.84
CA GLU A 66 -48.32 0.18 -7.46
C GLU A 66 -48.04 1.70 -7.45
N ASN A 67 -48.81 2.45 -8.23
CA ASN A 67 -48.78 3.91 -8.19
C ASN A 67 -49.61 4.40 -6.99
N TYR A 68 -48.97 5.00 -6.01
CA TYR A 68 -49.62 5.65 -4.87
C TYR A 68 -50.03 7.07 -5.26
N GLY A 69 -51.31 7.38 -5.18
CA GLY A 69 -51.88 8.70 -5.55
C GLY A 69 -52.50 8.75 -6.96
N TYR A 70 -52.55 9.93 -7.56
CA TYR A 70 -53.14 10.17 -8.88
C TYR A 70 -52.19 9.79 -10.02
N SER A 71 -52.72 9.22 -11.10
CA SER A 71 -51.94 8.76 -12.25
C SER A 71 -51.58 9.86 -13.26
N GLY A 72 -52.01 11.10 -13.04
CA GLY A 72 -51.63 12.25 -13.87
C GLY A 72 -50.21 12.75 -13.62
N GLY A 73 -49.74 13.60 -14.54
CA GLY A 73 -48.39 14.17 -14.50
C GLY A 73 -47.29 13.23 -15.01
N ALA A 74 -46.26 13.80 -15.63
CA ALA A 74 -45.07 13.07 -16.02
C ALA A 74 -44.18 12.84 -14.78
N PRO A 75 -43.78 11.59 -14.46
CA PRO A 75 -42.97 11.34 -13.29
C PRO A 75 -41.52 11.80 -13.52
N VAL A 76 -40.89 12.31 -12.47
CA VAL A 76 -39.45 12.48 -12.36
C VAL A 76 -38.85 11.22 -11.71
N VAL A 77 -37.69 10.81 -12.20
CA VAL A 77 -36.94 9.68 -11.66
C VAL A 77 -35.95 10.17 -10.61
N TRP A 78 -36.04 9.61 -9.41
CA TRP A 78 -35.00 9.74 -8.39
C TRP A 78 -34.25 8.42 -8.23
N GLN A 79 -32.93 8.48 -8.36
CA GLN A 79 -32.02 7.35 -8.15
C GLN A 79 -30.62 7.89 -7.82
N PHE A 80 -29.80 7.09 -7.14
CA PHE A 80 -28.41 7.46 -6.86
C PHE A 80 -27.47 6.27 -7.05
N GLN A 81 -26.91 6.10 -8.25
CA GLN A 81 -25.86 5.10 -8.55
C GLN A 81 -26.13 3.67 -8.05
N GLY A 82 -27.40 3.23 -8.03
CA GLY A 82 -27.78 1.92 -7.52
C GLY A 82 -27.75 1.77 -6.00
N ALA A 83 -27.53 2.86 -5.27
CA ALA A 83 -27.67 2.90 -3.82
C ALA A 83 -29.09 2.53 -3.37
N PRO A 84 -29.22 1.80 -2.26
CA PRO A 84 -30.53 1.53 -1.67
C PRO A 84 -31.09 2.82 -1.06
N LEU A 85 -32.38 3.04 -1.21
CA LEU A 85 -33.12 4.07 -0.48
C LEU A 85 -33.11 3.72 1.01
N VAL A 86 -32.67 4.66 1.85
CA VAL A 86 -32.64 4.48 3.32
C VAL A 86 -33.66 5.35 4.05
N GLY A 87 -34.39 6.20 3.34
CA GLY A 87 -35.48 6.98 3.91
C GLY A 87 -35.87 8.18 3.05
N PHE A 88 -36.69 9.05 3.63
CA PHE A 88 -37.07 10.33 3.03
C PHE A 88 -36.86 11.48 4.01
N ALA A 89 -36.48 12.63 3.49
CA ALA A 89 -36.64 13.92 4.15
C ALA A 89 -37.78 14.68 3.45
N GLY A 90 -38.58 15.42 4.20
CA GLY A 90 -39.69 16.17 3.61
C GLY A 90 -40.56 16.87 4.64
N ALA A 91 -41.66 17.43 4.16
CA ALA A 91 -42.69 18.01 5.01
C ALA A 91 -44.06 17.38 4.74
N TYR A 92 -45.00 17.65 5.63
CA TYR A 92 -46.41 17.45 5.38
C TYR A 92 -47.16 18.71 5.83
N GLY A 93 -48.26 19.01 5.16
CA GLY A 93 -48.98 20.26 5.38
C GLY A 93 -50.38 20.20 4.81
N LYS A 94 -51.18 21.25 5.04
CA LYS A 94 -52.53 21.30 4.48
C LYS A 94 -52.47 21.37 2.96
N ALA A 95 -53.32 20.57 2.31
CA ALA A 95 -53.46 20.59 0.87
C ALA A 95 -53.92 21.97 0.38
N SER A 96 -53.52 22.33 -0.84
CA SER A 96 -53.87 23.64 -1.42
C SER A 96 -55.37 23.78 -1.71
N PHE A 97 -56.09 22.66 -1.79
CA PHE A 97 -57.50 22.59 -2.20
C PHE A 97 -58.41 21.95 -1.13
N GLU A 98 -57.86 21.38 -0.05
CA GLU A 98 -58.61 20.69 1.01
C GLU A 98 -57.98 20.94 2.39
N ASN A 99 -58.79 20.89 3.46
CA ASN A 99 -58.30 21.07 4.84
C ASN A 99 -57.61 19.80 5.41
N ASN A 100 -57.22 18.86 4.54
CA ASN A 100 -56.54 17.62 4.88
C ASN A 100 -55.03 17.82 4.89
N LEU A 101 -54.33 17.15 5.81
CA LEU A 101 -52.86 17.08 5.80
C LEU A 101 -52.41 16.11 4.72
N ILE A 102 -51.45 16.52 3.89
CA ILE A 102 -50.88 15.71 2.81
C ILE A 102 -49.37 15.82 2.83
N VAL A 103 -48.69 14.89 2.16
CA VAL A 103 -47.23 14.95 2.01
C VAL A 103 -46.86 16.10 1.07
N GLN A 104 -45.96 16.97 1.51
CA GLN A 104 -45.50 18.15 0.78
C GLN A 104 -43.99 18.21 0.71
N GLY A 105 -43.42 18.19 -0.50
CA GLY A 105 -41.98 18.23 -0.72
C GLY A 105 -41.29 17.00 -0.13
N LEU A 106 -40.83 16.11 -1.02
CA LEU A 106 -40.16 14.88 -0.62
C LEU A 106 -38.76 14.86 -1.24
N GLN A 107 -37.79 14.34 -0.50
CA GLN A 107 -36.42 14.14 -0.96
C GLN A 107 -35.94 12.76 -0.49
N PRO A 108 -35.54 11.86 -1.41
CA PRO A 108 -35.04 10.55 -1.03
C PRO A 108 -33.65 10.67 -0.43
N ILE A 109 -33.41 9.91 0.63
CA ILE A 109 -32.10 9.71 1.25
C ILE A 109 -31.59 8.37 0.76
N TRP A 110 -30.47 8.39 0.04
CA TRP A 110 -29.84 7.19 -0.49
C TRP A 110 -28.72 6.73 0.44
N GLY A 111 -28.64 5.43 0.70
CA GLY A 111 -27.53 4.85 1.42
C GLY A 111 -26.23 4.98 0.63
N GLY A 112 -25.08 4.87 1.28
CA GLY A 112 -23.83 4.66 0.53
C GLY A 112 -23.93 3.32 -0.18
N GLY A 113 -24.18 3.31 -1.50
CA GLY A 113 -24.40 2.10 -2.29
C GLY A 113 -23.33 1.07 -2.00
N GLN A 114 -23.74 -0.18 -1.69
CA GLN A 114 -22.93 -1.29 -1.18
C GLN A 114 -21.43 -0.97 -1.11
N ALA A 115 -21.03 -0.16 -0.13
CA ALA A 115 -19.66 -0.23 0.32
C ALA A 115 -19.53 -1.69 0.73
N LYS A 116 -18.63 -2.45 0.08
CA LYS A 116 -18.04 -3.65 0.67
C LYS A 116 -18.00 -3.41 2.17
N SER A 117 -18.65 -4.27 2.94
CA SER A 117 -18.86 -4.01 4.37
C SER A 117 -17.52 -3.58 4.98
N ALA A 118 -17.52 -2.71 5.99
CA ALA A 118 -16.26 -2.30 6.63
C ALA A 118 -15.35 -3.52 6.93
N SER A 119 -15.98 -4.63 7.30
CA SER A 119 -15.39 -5.97 7.42
C SER A 119 -14.68 -6.46 6.14
N ASP A 120 -15.33 -6.46 4.97
CA ASP A 120 -14.72 -6.88 3.70
C ASP A 120 -13.52 -6.00 3.33
N ARG A 121 -13.63 -4.68 3.57
CA ARG A 121 -12.54 -3.73 3.33
C ARG A 121 -11.37 -4.03 4.27
N LEU A 122 -11.62 -4.24 5.55
CA LEU A 122 -10.62 -4.60 6.55
C LEU A 122 -9.96 -5.95 6.24
N GLN A 123 -10.72 -6.95 5.80
CA GLN A 123 -10.17 -8.24 5.40
C GLN A 123 -9.26 -8.10 4.19
N SER A 124 -9.67 -7.32 3.18
CA SER A 124 -8.83 -7.05 2.00
C SER A 124 -7.57 -6.27 2.38
N LEU A 125 -7.66 -5.36 3.34
CA LEU A 125 -6.52 -4.60 3.87
C LEU A 125 -5.56 -5.52 4.62
N ALA A 126 -6.07 -6.39 5.48
CA ALA A 126 -5.28 -7.37 6.23
C ALA A 126 -4.52 -8.32 5.31
N GLN A 127 -5.18 -8.86 4.28
CA GLN A 127 -4.52 -9.69 3.27
C GLN A 127 -3.42 -8.93 2.53
N ARG A 128 -3.64 -7.64 2.24
CA ARG A 128 -2.64 -6.79 1.60
C ARG A 128 -1.45 -6.51 2.52
N VAL A 129 -1.68 -6.27 3.80
CA VAL A 129 -0.62 -6.07 4.82
C VAL A 129 0.21 -7.34 4.98
N GLU A 130 -0.43 -8.52 5.01
CA GLU A 130 0.27 -9.81 5.09
C GLU A 130 1.15 -10.04 3.85
N ALA A 131 0.61 -9.80 2.65
CA ALA A 131 1.37 -9.91 1.40
C ALA A 131 2.58 -8.97 1.39
N LEU A 132 2.39 -7.71 1.81
CA LEU A 132 3.46 -6.72 1.91
C LEU A 132 4.53 -7.12 2.92
N GLY A 133 4.13 -7.71 4.06
CA GLY A 133 5.07 -8.27 5.04
C GLY A 133 5.96 -9.36 4.44
N LYS A 134 5.41 -10.26 3.61
CA LYS A 134 6.18 -11.29 2.88
C LYS A 134 7.14 -10.65 1.88
N GLU A 135 6.69 -9.66 1.11
CA GLU A 135 7.54 -8.94 0.15
C GLU A 135 8.72 -8.22 0.82
N ILE A 136 8.50 -7.60 1.98
CA ILE A 136 9.57 -6.95 2.78
C ILE A 136 10.58 -7.98 3.27
N ALA A 137 10.12 -9.14 3.75
CA ALA A 137 11.01 -10.22 4.18
C ALA A 137 11.87 -10.75 3.03
N THR A 138 11.28 -10.96 1.84
CA THR A 138 12.01 -11.34 0.63
C THR A 138 13.05 -10.28 0.25
N GLY A 139 12.67 -9.00 0.20
CA GLY A 139 13.60 -7.91 -0.14
C GLY A 139 14.80 -7.81 0.81
N ARG A 140 14.63 -8.13 2.10
CA ARG A 140 15.73 -8.20 3.07
C ARG A 140 16.73 -9.31 2.74
N LEU A 141 16.24 -10.50 2.37
CA LEU A 141 17.09 -11.62 1.97
C LEU A 141 17.85 -11.30 0.69
N GLU A 142 17.19 -10.66 -0.28
CA GLU A 142 17.80 -10.22 -1.54
C GLU A 142 18.91 -9.19 -1.30
N CYS A 143 18.68 -8.18 -0.45
CA CYS A 143 19.68 -7.17 -0.09
C CYS A 143 20.89 -7.80 0.63
N ALA A 144 20.67 -8.73 1.56
CA ALA A 144 21.76 -9.48 2.19
C ALA A 144 22.56 -10.32 1.18
N GLY A 145 21.88 -10.90 0.18
CA GLY A 145 22.50 -11.60 -0.93
C GLY A 145 23.37 -10.67 -1.80
N LEU A 146 22.89 -9.48 -2.12
CA LEU A 146 23.64 -8.45 -2.84
C LEU A 146 24.90 -8.03 -2.05
N GLN A 147 24.76 -7.73 -0.76
CA GLN A 147 25.89 -7.35 0.10
C GLN A 147 27.00 -8.42 0.12
N LYS A 148 26.62 -9.69 0.18
CA LYS A 148 27.57 -10.82 0.12
C LYS A 148 28.29 -10.86 -1.24
N ARG A 149 27.56 -10.67 -2.34
CA ARG A 149 28.12 -10.67 -3.70
C ARG A 149 29.03 -9.47 -3.96
N THR A 150 28.67 -8.26 -3.54
CA THR A 150 29.53 -7.06 -3.59
C THR A 150 30.82 -7.28 -2.79
N SER A 151 30.74 -7.93 -1.62
CA SER A 151 31.94 -8.27 -0.84
C SER A 151 32.84 -9.27 -1.56
N ALA A 152 32.25 -10.31 -2.17
CA ALA A 152 33.00 -11.26 -2.99
C ALA A 152 33.64 -10.62 -4.24
N LEU A 153 32.98 -9.61 -4.83
CA LEU A 153 33.53 -8.84 -5.94
C LEU A 153 34.76 -8.03 -5.50
N GLN A 154 34.67 -7.35 -4.35
CA GLN A 154 35.81 -6.66 -3.73
C GLN A 154 36.97 -7.63 -3.47
N ASP A 155 36.71 -8.78 -2.84
CA ASP A 155 37.75 -9.78 -2.56
C ASP A 155 38.42 -10.27 -3.85
N SER A 156 37.65 -10.40 -4.93
CA SER A 156 38.15 -10.80 -6.25
C SER A 156 39.03 -9.72 -6.89
N LEU A 157 38.64 -8.44 -6.77
CA LEU A 157 39.43 -7.30 -7.23
C LEU A 157 40.76 -7.20 -6.46
N ASP A 158 40.70 -7.32 -5.14
CA ASP A 158 41.86 -7.35 -4.25
C ASP A 158 42.81 -8.51 -4.58
N ALA A 159 42.27 -9.71 -4.81
CA ALA A 159 43.05 -10.88 -5.16
C ALA A 159 43.72 -10.74 -6.54
N MET A 160 43.02 -10.20 -7.53
CA MET A 160 43.57 -9.92 -8.86
C MET A 160 44.73 -8.93 -8.78
N SER A 161 44.51 -7.80 -8.09
CA SER A 161 45.53 -6.77 -7.88
C SER A 161 46.76 -7.31 -7.16
N LYS A 162 46.58 -8.04 -6.06
CA LYS A 162 47.69 -8.60 -5.27
C LYS A 162 48.45 -9.72 -5.96
N CYS A 163 47.76 -10.68 -6.58
CA CYS A 163 48.40 -11.88 -7.11
C CYS A 163 48.92 -11.66 -8.54
N ILE A 164 48.02 -11.28 -9.44
CA ILE A 164 48.32 -11.20 -10.87
C ILE A 164 49.05 -9.89 -11.17
N GLY A 165 48.68 -8.79 -10.49
CA GLY A 165 49.44 -7.54 -10.53
C GLY A 165 50.89 -7.73 -10.09
N ALA A 166 51.14 -8.40 -8.96
CA ALA A 166 52.51 -8.70 -8.51
C ALA A 166 53.28 -9.56 -9.53
N ARG A 167 52.62 -10.55 -10.16
CA ARG A 167 53.24 -11.36 -11.22
C ARG A 167 53.59 -10.53 -12.45
N ALA A 168 52.71 -9.63 -12.88
CA ALA A 168 52.96 -8.72 -14.00
C ALA A 168 54.19 -7.85 -13.71
N MET A 169 54.28 -7.31 -12.49
CA MET A 169 55.40 -6.47 -12.09
C MET A 169 56.71 -7.23 -11.94
N ALA A 170 56.67 -8.46 -11.42
CA ALA A 170 57.84 -9.33 -11.40
C ALA A 170 58.34 -9.61 -12.83
N GLY A 171 57.43 -9.85 -13.77
CA GLY A 171 57.75 -10.03 -15.19
C GLY A 171 58.39 -8.79 -15.83
N ILE A 172 57.85 -7.60 -15.56
CA ILE A 172 58.43 -6.33 -16.01
C ILE A 172 59.82 -6.13 -15.41
N ALA A 173 59.98 -6.33 -14.10
CA ALA A 173 61.27 -6.19 -13.44
C ALA A 173 62.32 -7.15 -14.02
N ALA A 174 61.93 -8.39 -14.31
CA ALA A 174 62.79 -9.38 -14.96
C ALA A 174 63.17 -8.95 -16.40
N LEU A 175 62.22 -8.43 -17.17
CA LEU A 175 62.46 -7.92 -18.53
C LEU A 175 63.48 -6.78 -18.50
N VAL A 176 63.30 -5.83 -17.58
CA VAL A 176 64.21 -4.70 -17.37
C VAL A 176 65.60 -5.18 -16.99
N GLY A 177 65.70 -6.14 -16.08
CA GLY A 177 67.00 -6.70 -15.68
C GLY A 177 67.74 -7.39 -16.84
N ASN A 178 67.02 -8.06 -17.74
CA ASN A 178 67.62 -8.66 -18.94
C ASN A 178 68.06 -7.60 -19.95
N ILE A 179 67.29 -6.53 -20.09
CA ILE A 179 67.61 -5.37 -20.93
C ILE A 179 68.88 -4.65 -20.44
N GLN A 180 69.02 -4.49 -19.11
CA GLN A 180 70.24 -3.95 -18.50
C GLN A 180 71.47 -4.79 -18.83
N LYS A 181 71.36 -6.12 -18.67
CA LYS A 181 72.44 -7.05 -19.01
C LYS A 181 72.82 -6.96 -20.48
N LEU A 182 71.84 -6.87 -21.38
CA LEU A 182 72.04 -6.75 -22.83
C LEU A 182 72.90 -5.53 -23.19
N TYR A 183 72.78 -4.42 -22.45
CA TYR A 183 73.58 -3.22 -22.70
C TYR A 183 75.07 -3.40 -22.41
N THR A 184 75.40 -4.28 -21.46
CA THR A 184 76.79 -4.58 -21.05
C THR A 184 77.33 -5.87 -21.66
N ALA A 185 76.52 -6.57 -22.45
CA ALA A 185 76.82 -7.88 -22.99
C ALA A 185 77.83 -7.82 -24.14
N ASP A 186 78.69 -8.82 -24.22
CA ASP A 186 79.54 -9.04 -25.39
C ASP A 186 78.76 -9.65 -26.56
N SER A 187 79.38 -9.71 -27.74
CA SER A 187 78.75 -10.27 -28.94
C SER A 187 78.36 -11.74 -28.79
N THR A 188 79.02 -12.48 -27.89
CA THR A 188 78.75 -13.92 -27.64
C THR A 188 77.53 -14.17 -26.79
N THR A 189 77.22 -13.28 -25.83
CA THR A 189 76.07 -13.40 -24.92
C THR A 189 74.81 -12.67 -25.42
N THR A 190 74.99 -11.73 -26.34
CA THR A 190 73.91 -10.92 -26.94
C THR A 190 72.73 -11.74 -27.47
N PRO A 191 72.90 -12.80 -28.29
CA PRO A 191 71.75 -13.54 -28.85
C PRO A 191 70.88 -14.22 -27.77
N ALA A 192 71.50 -14.78 -26.74
CA ALA A 192 70.80 -15.42 -25.64
C ALA A 192 70.00 -14.41 -24.81
N LEU A 193 70.57 -13.23 -24.56
CA LEU A 193 69.88 -12.15 -23.84
C LEU A 193 68.73 -11.54 -24.66
N ILE A 194 68.87 -11.43 -25.98
CA ILE A 194 67.76 -11.03 -26.87
C ILE A 194 66.62 -12.04 -26.78
N SER A 195 66.93 -13.35 -26.86
CA SER A 195 65.91 -14.40 -26.69
C SER A 195 65.22 -14.28 -25.35
N ALA A 196 65.98 -14.15 -24.25
CA ALA A 196 65.42 -13.99 -22.91
C ALA A 196 64.55 -12.73 -22.76
N CYS A 197 64.89 -11.62 -23.42
CA CYS A 197 64.04 -10.43 -23.45
C CYS A 197 62.74 -10.67 -24.23
N LYS A 198 62.79 -11.38 -25.36
CA LYS A 198 61.59 -11.74 -26.15
C LYS A 198 60.67 -12.66 -25.36
N ASP A 199 61.23 -13.72 -24.75
CA ASP A 199 60.48 -14.68 -23.94
C ASP A 199 59.82 -13.99 -22.74
N GLN A 200 60.57 -13.15 -22.02
CA GLN A 200 60.02 -12.40 -20.88
C GLN A 200 58.98 -11.36 -21.32
N GLY A 201 59.14 -10.75 -22.50
CA GLY A 201 58.15 -9.84 -23.08
C GLY A 201 56.83 -10.55 -23.41
N ASN A 202 56.90 -11.76 -23.99
CA ASN A 202 55.73 -12.60 -24.23
C ASN A 202 55.04 -13.00 -22.92
N ASP A 203 55.80 -13.37 -21.89
CA ASP A 203 55.27 -13.69 -20.57
C ASP A 203 54.53 -12.50 -19.95
N VAL A 204 55.10 -11.30 -20.04
CA VAL A 204 54.48 -10.06 -19.55
C VAL A 204 53.18 -9.76 -20.31
N ALA A 205 53.19 -9.85 -21.64
CA ALA A 205 52.02 -9.64 -22.47
C ALA A 205 50.89 -10.64 -22.13
N ALA A 206 51.23 -11.92 -21.95
CA ALA A 206 50.27 -12.96 -21.57
C ALA A 206 49.67 -12.71 -20.18
N VAL A 207 50.46 -12.23 -19.21
CA VAL A 207 49.94 -11.89 -17.87
C VAL A 207 49.00 -10.68 -17.95
N PHE A 208 49.31 -9.67 -18.76
CA PHE A 208 48.42 -8.52 -18.95
C PHE A 208 47.13 -8.87 -19.66
N ASP A 209 47.16 -9.77 -20.64
CA ASP A 209 45.94 -10.28 -21.30
C ASP A 209 45.00 -10.97 -20.29
N VAL A 210 45.55 -11.85 -19.45
CA VAL A 210 44.78 -12.51 -18.38
C VAL A 210 44.18 -11.49 -17.40
N LEU A 211 44.95 -10.48 -17.00
CA LEU A 211 44.51 -9.46 -16.05
C LEU A 211 43.43 -8.56 -16.68
N HIS A 212 43.57 -8.19 -17.96
CA HIS A 212 42.55 -7.45 -18.71
C HIS A 212 41.25 -8.26 -18.84
N MET A 213 41.33 -9.53 -19.26
CA MET A 213 40.14 -10.40 -19.37
C MET A 213 39.42 -10.56 -18.02
N GLN A 214 40.15 -10.74 -16.92
CA GLN A 214 39.55 -10.83 -15.60
C GLN A 214 38.93 -9.50 -15.16
N SER A 215 39.58 -8.37 -15.44
CA SER A 215 39.04 -7.03 -15.16
C SER A 215 37.71 -6.81 -15.89
N VAL A 216 37.62 -7.18 -17.18
CA VAL A 216 36.37 -7.11 -17.96
C VAL A 216 35.27 -7.99 -17.36
N SER A 217 35.62 -9.20 -16.91
CA SER A 217 34.67 -10.09 -16.24
C SER A 217 34.15 -9.54 -14.91
N LEU A 218 35.02 -8.88 -14.13
CA LEU A 218 34.60 -8.22 -12.88
C LEU A 218 33.70 -7.01 -13.17
N MET A 219 34.02 -6.19 -14.18
CA MET A 219 33.18 -5.06 -14.59
C MET A 219 31.77 -5.51 -14.95
N LYS A 220 31.62 -6.59 -15.75
CA LYS A 220 30.32 -7.15 -16.09
C LYS A 220 29.55 -7.63 -14.85
N THR A 221 30.25 -8.27 -13.91
CA THR A 221 29.64 -8.73 -12.65
C THR A 221 29.19 -7.54 -11.79
N GLY A 222 29.96 -6.46 -11.78
CA GLY A 222 29.61 -5.21 -11.10
C GLY A 222 28.42 -4.50 -11.73
N GLU A 223 28.33 -4.45 -13.06
CA GLU A 223 27.18 -3.90 -13.79
C GLU A 223 25.87 -4.65 -13.48
N ASP A 224 25.93 -6.00 -13.46
CA ASP A 224 24.79 -6.84 -13.09
C ASP A 224 24.36 -6.59 -11.62
N LEU A 225 25.33 -6.39 -10.72
CA LEU A 225 25.07 -6.08 -9.31
C LEU A 225 24.45 -4.70 -9.13
N ALA A 226 24.98 -3.68 -9.79
CA ALA A 226 24.45 -2.32 -9.75
C ALA A 226 23.01 -2.28 -10.27
N THR A 227 22.72 -2.99 -11.36
CA THR A 227 21.36 -3.10 -11.93
C THR A 227 20.38 -3.72 -10.93
N GLU A 228 20.75 -4.83 -10.28
CA GLU A 228 19.89 -5.47 -9.29
C GLU A 228 19.74 -4.61 -8.01
N ALA A 229 20.79 -3.90 -7.59
CA ALA A 229 20.72 -2.96 -6.48
C ALA A 229 19.75 -1.79 -6.77
N VAL A 230 19.81 -1.19 -7.96
CA VAL A 230 18.84 -0.15 -8.40
C VAL A 230 17.40 -0.67 -8.39
N LYS A 231 17.18 -1.87 -8.92
CA LYS A 231 15.86 -2.51 -8.90
C LYS A 231 15.36 -2.72 -7.47
N GLN A 232 16.18 -3.26 -6.57
CA GLN A 232 15.81 -3.47 -5.18
C GLN A 232 15.53 -2.16 -4.42
N ALA A 233 16.28 -1.08 -4.71
CA ALA A 233 16.00 0.23 -4.16
C ALA A 233 14.64 0.78 -4.61
N SER A 234 14.34 0.65 -5.92
CA SER A 234 13.05 1.05 -6.50
C SER A 234 11.88 0.26 -5.91
N ASP A 235 12.03 -1.05 -5.75
CA ASP A 235 11.02 -1.91 -5.14
C ASP A 235 10.79 -1.57 -3.67
N ALA A 236 11.86 -1.30 -2.91
CA ALA A 236 11.76 -0.85 -1.52
C ALA A 236 11.03 0.49 -1.39
N GLN A 237 11.31 1.45 -2.29
CA GLN A 237 10.62 2.73 -2.32
C GLN A 237 9.14 2.58 -2.67
N THR A 238 8.81 1.71 -3.63
CA THR A 238 7.43 1.40 -4.00
C THR A 238 6.67 0.79 -2.83
N ARG A 239 7.27 -0.15 -2.10
CA ARG A 239 6.70 -0.74 -0.88
C ARG A 239 6.47 0.32 0.20
N LEU A 240 7.38 1.28 0.37
CA LEU A 240 7.23 2.38 1.32
C LEU A 240 6.03 3.27 1.00
N THR A 241 5.84 3.61 -0.28
CA THR A 241 4.65 4.35 -0.74
C THR A 241 3.37 3.55 -0.45
N GLN A 242 3.36 2.25 -0.76
CA GLN A 242 2.21 1.38 -0.49
C GLN A 242 1.87 1.30 1.01
N VAL A 243 2.87 1.20 1.90
CA VAL A 243 2.64 1.29 3.36
C VAL A 243 1.96 2.61 3.72
N GLY A 244 2.41 3.73 3.14
CA GLY A 244 1.81 5.05 3.35
C GLY A 244 0.35 5.11 2.92
N ASP A 245 0.02 4.61 1.72
CA ASP A 245 -1.34 4.59 1.19
C ASP A 245 -2.27 3.72 2.04
N ILE A 246 -1.83 2.52 2.42
CA ILE A 246 -2.59 1.59 3.28
C ILE A 246 -2.83 2.23 4.65
N SER A 247 -1.82 2.90 5.22
CA SER A 247 -1.95 3.60 6.51
C SER A 247 -2.94 4.77 6.45
N ALA A 248 -2.97 5.52 5.35
CA ALA A 248 -3.96 6.58 5.13
C ALA A 248 -5.40 6.02 5.01
N ILE A 249 -5.57 4.88 4.32
CA ILE A 249 -6.86 4.19 4.23
C ILE A 249 -7.30 3.68 5.60
N ALA A 250 -6.40 3.03 6.35
CA ALA A 250 -6.67 2.54 7.70
C ALA A 250 -7.12 3.67 8.64
N SER A 251 -6.41 4.81 8.60
CA SER A 251 -6.76 6.00 9.39
C SER A 251 -8.15 6.56 9.04
N THR A 252 -8.51 6.54 7.76
CA THR A 252 -9.84 6.98 7.30
C THR A 252 -10.94 6.04 7.78
N ILE A 253 -10.70 4.72 7.73
CA ILE A 253 -11.64 3.71 8.25
C ILE A 253 -11.82 3.90 9.76
N GLN A 254 -10.72 4.04 10.49
CA GLN A 254 -10.76 4.26 11.95
C GLN A 254 -11.53 5.52 12.33
N ALA A 255 -11.35 6.62 11.60
CA ALA A 255 -12.10 7.86 11.84
C ALA A 255 -13.61 7.67 11.58
N GLY A 256 -13.96 6.96 10.51
CA GLY A 256 -15.35 6.61 10.18
C GLY A 256 -16.00 5.74 11.26
N GLU A 257 -15.33 4.65 11.64
CA GLU A 257 -15.81 3.71 12.67
C GLU A 257 -15.91 4.37 14.05
N SER A 258 -14.98 5.24 14.41
CA SER A 258 -15.05 5.99 15.68
C SER A 258 -16.25 6.95 15.72
N GLN A 259 -16.54 7.62 14.60
CA GLN A 259 -17.71 8.49 14.49
C GLN A 259 -19.02 7.67 14.52
N GLU A 260 -19.03 6.51 13.87
CA GLU A 260 -20.16 5.59 13.90
C GLU A 260 -20.39 5.03 15.31
N GLN A 261 -19.34 4.62 16.01
CA GLN A 261 -19.40 4.17 17.40
C GLN A 261 -20.01 5.25 18.30
N LYS A 262 -19.55 6.50 18.19
CA LYS A 262 -20.11 7.64 18.96
C LYS A 262 -21.60 7.84 18.69
N THR A 263 -21.99 7.71 17.43
CA THR A 263 -23.39 7.82 17.00
C THR A 263 -24.24 6.70 17.59
N ARG A 264 -23.80 5.44 17.49
CA ARG A 264 -24.48 4.26 18.06
C ARG A 264 -24.54 4.31 19.59
N GLN A 265 -23.50 4.79 20.27
CA GLN A 265 -23.51 5.01 21.73
C GLN A 265 -24.56 6.06 22.14
N THR A 266 -24.68 7.14 21.37
CA THR A 266 -25.71 8.16 21.62
C THR A 266 -27.12 7.56 21.44
N TYR A 267 -27.33 6.74 20.41
CA TYR A 267 -28.59 6.01 20.24
C TYR A 267 -28.89 5.05 21.39
N ALA A 268 -27.90 4.28 21.85
CA ALA A 268 -28.07 3.39 23.01
C ALA A 268 -28.46 4.18 24.26
N GLN A 269 -27.81 5.31 24.53
CA GLN A 269 -28.14 6.19 25.65
C GLN A 269 -29.58 6.73 25.57
N ASN A 270 -30.00 7.18 24.38
CA ASN A 270 -31.35 7.68 24.15
C ASN A 270 -32.40 6.54 24.31
N ALA A 271 -32.10 5.35 23.82
CA ALA A 271 -32.97 4.18 23.98
C ALA A 271 -33.11 3.77 25.46
N GLN A 272 -32.01 3.77 26.23
CA GLN A 272 -32.04 3.53 27.68
C GLN A 272 -32.90 4.56 28.42
N GLN A 273 -32.80 5.84 28.05
CA GLN A 273 -33.66 6.89 28.62
C GLN A 273 -35.13 6.67 28.27
N ALA A 274 -35.44 6.27 27.03
CA ALA A 274 -36.81 5.97 26.61
C ALA A 274 -37.40 4.76 27.34
N ILE A 275 -36.60 3.70 27.53
CA ILE A 275 -36.97 2.53 28.33
C ILE A 275 -37.32 2.95 29.76
N LYS A 276 -36.47 3.76 30.40
CA LYS A 276 -36.72 4.26 31.75
C LYS A 276 -38.02 5.08 31.86
N LEU A 277 -38.27 5.98 30.90
CA LEU A 277 -39.51 6.75 30.86
C LEU A 277 -40.75 5.87 30.64
N ALA A 278 -40.62 4.81 29.84
CA ALA A 278 -41.69 3.83 29.62
C ALA A 278 -41.95 2.99 30.87
N GLU A 279 -40.92 2.58 31.61
CA GLU A 279 -41.03 1.89 32.91
C GLU A 279 -41.72 2.79 33.96
N ASP A 280 -41.29 4.05 34.07
CA ASP A 280 -41.91 5.03 34.97
C ASP A 280 -43.40 5.24 34.61
N SER A 281 -43.71 5.33 33.32
CA SER A 281 -45.09 5.48 32.82
C SER A 281 -45.93 4.23 33.09
N LEU A 282 -45.35 3.04 32.93
CA LEU A 282 -45.99 1.76 33.23
C LEU A 282 -46.31 1.66 34.72
N HIS A 283 -45.36 2.00 35.59
CA HIS A 283 -45.56 2.04 37.04
C HIS A 283 -46.66 3.03 37.42
N ALA A 284 -46.66 4.24 36.86
CA ALA A 284 -47.73 5.22 37.10
C ALA A 284 -49.11 4.73 36.65
N ALA A 285 -49.18 4.05 35.49
CA ALA A 285 -50.41 3.45 34.98
C ALA A 285 -50.91 2.30 35.87
N GLN A 286 -50.02 1.42 36.33
CA GLN A 286 -50.33 0.33 37.26
C GLN A 286 -50.81 0.86 38.61
N ASP A 287 -50.14 1.89 39.15
CA ASP A 287 -50.53 2.55 40.39
C ASP A 287 -51.93 3.15 40.28
N LYS A 288 -52.24 3.82 39.16
CA LYS A 288 -53.57 4.37 38.89
C LYS A 288 -54.61 3.27 38.78
N ALA A 289 -54.35 2.21 38.02
CA ALA A 289 -55.24 1.06 37.91
C ALA A 289 -55.51 0.39 39.27
N SER A 290 -54.49 0.31 40.15
CA SER A 290 -54.63 -0.25 41.50
C SER A 290 -55.50 0.64 42.41
N LYS A 291 -55.35 1.97 42.31
CA LYS A 291 -56.18 2.95 43.04
C LYS A 291 -57.62 2.89 42.57
N ASP A 292 -57.85 2.84 41.26
CA ASP A 292 -59.19 2.75 40.66
C ASP A 292 -59.89 1.42 41.03
N LYS A 293 -59.13 0.31 41.10
CA LYS A 293 -59.65 -0.99 41.58
C LYS A 293 -60.05 -0.93 43.06
N LYS A 294 -59.28 -0.24 43.92
CA LYS A 294 -59.66 -0.02 45.34
C LYS A 294 -60.92 0.83 45.46
N LEU A 295 -61.05 1.88 44.64
CA LEU A 295 -62.27 2.70 44.58
C LEU A 295 -63.50 1.89 44.15
N ARG A 296 -63.33 0.94 43.21
CA ARG A 296 -64.39 0.01 42.83
C ARG A 296 -64.84 -0.87 44.00
N ILE A 297 -63.92 -1.40 44.81
CA ILE A 297 -64.27 -2.19 46.02
C ILE A 297 -65.05 -1.33 47.02
N VAL A 298 -64.60 -0.10 47.28
CA VAL A 298 -65.31 0.85 48.17
C VAL A 298 -66.72 1.12 47.63
N ARG A 299 -66.85 1.41 46.33
CA ARG A 299 -68.15 1.63 45.67
C ARG A 299 -69.05 0.40 45.74
N ASP A 300 -68.53 -0.80 45.50
CA ASP A 300 -69.31 -2.03 45.51
C ASP A 300 -69.79 -2.37 46.94
N VAL A 301 -69.01 -2.01 47.97
CA VAL A 301 -69.41 -2.07 49.38
C VAL A 301 -70.50 -1.02 49.72
N PHE A 302 -70.37 0.22 49.23
CA PHE A 302 -71.35 1.29 49.50
C PHE A 302 -72.64 1.20 48.67
N SER A 303 -72.60 0.55 47.50
CA SER A 303 -73.77 0.35 46.63
C SER A 303 -74.56 -0.93 46.97
N PHE A 304 -74.23 -1.61 48.08
CA PHE A 304 -74.91 -2.82 48.55
C PHE A 304 -75.10 -3.90 47.47
N GLY A 305 -74.11 -4.08 46.59
CA GLY A 305 -74.17 -5.10 45.55
C GLY A 305 -75.08 -4.79 44.34
N ALA A 306 -75.63 -3.57 44.22
CA ALA A 306 -76.33 -3.14 42.99
C ALA A 306 -75.37 -2.74 41.83
N GLY A 307 -74.08 -3.08 41.95
CA GLY A 307 -72.94 -2.48 41.24
C GLY A 307 -72.71 -2.88 39.77
N GLU A 308 -73.59 -3.67 39.15
CA GLU A 308 -73.46 -4.06 37.74
C GLU A 308 -74.45 -3.38 36.79
N LEU A 309 -75.50 -2.73 37.28
CA LEU A 309 -76.59 -2.21 36.42
C LEU A 309 -76.37 -0.79 35.87
N GLY A 310 -75.25 -0.13 36.21
CA GLY A 310 -74.91 1.15 35.62
C GLY A 310 -73.40 1.35 35.59
N ASP A 311 -72.84 1.61 34.41
CA ASP A 311 -71.51 2.20 34.26
C ASP A 311 -71.57 3.68 34.70
N TRP A 312 -71.93 3.89 35.97
CA TRP A 312 -72.00 5.19 36.61
C TRP A 312 -70.58 5.74 36.70
N GLY A 313 -70.23 6.57 35.71
CA GLY A 313 -68.98 7.31 35.64
C GLY A 313 -67.95 6.78 34.63
N GLY A 314 -68.26 5.82 33.77
CA GLY A 314 -67.33 5.34 32.72
C GLY A 314 -66.13 4.54 33.27
N LEU A 315 -66.27 3.96 34.47
CA LEU A 315 -65.21 3.27 35.19
C LEU A 315 -64.73 2.01 34.44
N ASN A 316 -65.65 1.30 33.78
CA ASN A 316 -65.28 0.14 32.96
C ASN A 316 -64.48 0.56 31.70
N GLY A 317 -64.87 1.68 31.08
CA GLY A 317 -64.11 2.29 29.99
C GLY A 317 -62.72 2.74 30.42
N ALA A 318 -62.60 3.35 31.62
CA ALA A 318 -61.32 3.76 32.18
C ALA A 318 -60.38 2.57 32.46
N ILE A 319 -60.91 1.46 32.99
CA ILE A 319 -60.12 0.23 33.21
C ILE A 319 -59.69 -0.40 31.88
N SER A 320 -60.59 -0.48 30.89
CA SER A 320 -60.26 -1.01 29.56
C SER A 320 -59.18 -0.17 28.86
N PHE A 321 -59.30 1.16 28.92
CA PHE A 321 -58.29 2.08 28.41
C PHE A 321 -56.95 1.94 29.15
N ALA A 322 -56.96 1.82 30.47
CA ALA A 322 -55.75 1.59 31.26
C ALA A 322 -55.07 0.27 30.90
N ASN A 323 -55.83 -0.82 30.70
CA ASN A 323 -55.29 -2.11 30.28
C ASN A 323 -54.70 -2.06 28.86
N ALA A 324 -55.37 -1.39 27.92
CA ALA A 324 -54.85 -1.19 26.56
C ALA A 324 -53.56 -0.36 26.56
N MET A 325 -53.49 0.66 27.41
CA MET A 325 -52.29 1.48 27.60
C MET A 325 -51.13 0.66 28.21
N VAL A 326 -51.41 -0.20 29.20
CA VAL A 326 -50.42 -1.13 29.78
C VAL A 326 -49.89 -2.08 28.71
N GLN A 327 -50.77 -2.71 27.92
CA GLN A 327 -50.37 -3.66 26.88
C GLN A 327 -49.54 -2.98 25.79
N SER A 328 -49.93 -1.79 25.33
CA SER A 328 -49.17 -1.00 24.36
C SER A 328 -47.80 -0.57 24.91
N THR A 329 -47.76 -0.12 26.17
CA THR A 329 -46.49 0.28 26.82
C THR A 329 -45.55 -0.91 26.96
N GLN A 330 -46.08 -2.10 27.30
CA GLN A 330 -45.29 -3.31 27.44
C GLN A 330 -44.75 -3.82 26.08
N ALA A 331 -45.55 -3.71 25.01
CA ALA A 331 -45.08 -3.99 23.65
C ALA A 331 -43.96 -3.02 23.24
N ASN A 332 -44.13 -1.72 23.50
CA ASN A 332 -43.11 -0.71 23.20
C ASN A 332 -41.82 -0.91 24.02
N LEU A 333 -41.94 -1.30 25.29
CA LEU A 333 -40.81 -1.63 26.16
C LEU A 333 -40.04 -2.85 25.63
N SER A 334 -40.76 -3.91 25.23
CA SER A 334 -40.16 -5.10 24.64
C SER A 334 -39.43 -4.79 23.33
N ALA A 335 -40.04 -4.00 22.45
CA ALA A 335 -39.43 -3.57 21.19
C ALA A 335 -38.19 -2.69 21.44
N SER A 336 -38.28 -1.75 22.38
CA SER A 336 -37.15 -0.88 22.76
C SER A 336 -35.99 -1.67 23.36
N THR A 337 -36.28 -2.68 24.17
CA THR A 337 -35.26 -3.57 24.77
C THR A 337 -34.56 -4.42 23.70
N ALA A 338 -35.32 -4.98 22.77
CA ALA A 338 -34.75 -5.71 21.62
C ALA A 338 -33.89 -4.79 20.75
N GLY A 339 -34.35 -3.55 20.50
CA GLY A 339 -33.59 -2.51 19.80
C GLY A 339 -32.28 -2.16 20.51
N LEU A 340 -32.31 -1.99 21.85
CA LEU A 340 -31.10 -1.72 22.63
C LEU A 340 -30.08 -2.86 22.52
N ALA A 341 -30.51 -4.11 22.64
CA ALA A 341 -29.63 -5.28 22.51
C ALA A 341 -28.99 -5.35 21.11
N SER A 342 -29.75 -5.04 20.05
CA SER A 342 -29.24 -4.95 18.68
C SER A 342 -28.19 -3.83 18.53
N VAL A 343 -28.46 -2.65 19.09
CA VAL A 343 -27.51 -1.53 19.08
C VAL A 343 -26.22 -1.90 19.83
N GLU A 344 -26.32 -2.50 21.02
CA GLU A 344 -25.17 -2.96 21.82
C GLU A 344 -24.32 -3.98 21.06
N GLN A 345 -24.96 -4.99 20.44
CA GLN A 345 -24.26 -5.96 19.60
C GLN A 345 -23.50 -5.27 18.46
N SER A 346 -24.11 -4.26 17.84
CA SER A 346 -23.46 -3.54 16.76
C SER A 346 -22.32 -2.62 17.24
N VAL A 347 -22.41 -2.04 18.44
CA VAL A 347 -21.31 -1.28 19.06
C VAL A 347 -20.11 -2.20 19.33
N GLN A 348 -20.35 -3.43 19.78
CA GLN A 348 -19.30 -4.44 19.96
C GLN A 348 -18.66 -4.83 18.61
N ALA A 349 -19.45 -4.98 17.55
CA ALA A 349 -18.93 -5.28 16.22
C ALA A 349 -18.03 -4.14 15.68
N VAL A 350 -18.45 -2.87 15.83
CA VAL A 350 -17.62 -1.71 15.45
C VAL A 350 -16.36 -1.62 16.31
N GLN A 351 -16.44 -1.93 17.60
CA GLN A 351 -15.26 -1.94 18.47
C GLN A 351 -14.23 -3.01 18.04
N ALA A 352 -14.69 -4.21 17.67
CA ALA A 352 -13.80 -5.26 17.16
C ALA A 352 -13.10 -4.84 15.85
N GLN A 353 -13.81 -4.12 14.97
CA GLN A 353 -13.23 -3.56 13.74
C GLN A 353 -12.18 -2.47 14.02
N LEU A 354 -12.43 -1.59 14.99
CA LEU A 354 -11.47 -0.59 15.43
C LEU A 354 -10.18 -1.24 15.98
N ASP A 355 -10.32 -2.30 16.78
CA ASP A 355 -9.17 -3.00 17.35
C ASP A 355 -8.37 -3.75 16.28
N GLN A 356 -9.04 -4.35 15.29
CA GLN A 356 -8.39 -4.92 14.11
C GLN A 356 -7.62 -3.86 13.31
N THR A 357 -8.22 -2.68 13.10
CA THR A 357 -7.58 -1.57 12.37
C THR A 357 -6.33 -1.08 13.10
N ARG A 358 -6.39 -0.94 14.44
CA ARG A 358 -5.24 -0.56 15.26
C ARG A 358 -4.10 -1.57 15.19
N GLN A 359 -4.43 -2.87 15.18
CA GLN A 359 -3.44 -3.92 15.02
C GLN A 359 -2.72 -3.80 13.66
N LEU A 360 -3.48 -3.64 12.56
CA LEU A 360 -2.90 -3.45 11.23
C LEU A 360 -2.00 -2.21 11.16
N GLN A 361 -2.41 -1.12 11.82
CA GLN A 361 -1.60 0.10 11.88
C GLN A 361 -0.29 -0.12 12.63
N ALA A 362 -0.32 -0.83 13.77
CA ALA A 362 0.89 -1.18 14.50
C ALA A 362 1.84 -2.07 13.68
N GLU A 363 1.31 -3.01 12.89
CA GLU A 363 2.11 -3.82 11.96
C GLU A 363 2.75 -2.98 10.86
N LEU A 364 2.00 -2.05 10.26
CA LEU A 364 2.50 -1.10 9.25
C LEU A 364 3.59 -0.18 9.82
N ASP A 365 3.41 0.33 11.03
CA ASP A 365 4.40 1.16 11.71
C ASP A 365 5.70 0.38 11.97
N GLY A 366 5.62 -0.93 12.18
CA GLY A 366 6.77 -1.83 12.26
C GLY A 366 7.52 -2.00 10.93
N PHE A 367 6.86 -1.85 9.79
CA PHE A 367 7.47 -1.97 8.46
C PHE A 367 8.23 -0.73 8.01
N VAL A 368 7.81 0.47 8.44
CA VAL A 368 8.47 1.73 8.06
C VAL A 368 9.97 1.75 8.38
N PRO A 369 10.43 1.47 9.62
CA PRO A 369 11.87 1.48 9.92
C PRO A 369 12.62 0.39 9.17
N ALA A 370 11.99 -0.78 8.96
CA ALA A 370 12.56 -1.87 8.18
C ALA A 370 12.83 -1.48 6.72
N LEU A 371 11.87 -0.81 6.08
CA LEU A 371 11.99 -0.31 4.71
C LEU A 371 12.99 0.83 4.60
N ARG A 372 13.03 1.77 5.56
CA ARG A 372 14.03 2.84 5.58
C ARG A 372 15.44 2.28 5.72
N GLN A 373 15.63 1.27 6.57
CA GLN A 373 16.89 0.57 6.69
C GLN A 373 17.27 -0.12 5.37
N LEU A 374 16.33 -0.80 4.72
CA LEU A 374 16.56 -1.46 3.43
C LEU A 374 16.99 -0.44 2.36
N VAL A 375 16.25 0.68 2.23
CA VAL A 375 16.60 1.78 1.29
C VAL A 375 18.01 2.32 1.58
N SER A 376 18.33 2.57 2.85
CA SER A 376 19.65 3.05 3.25
C SER A 376 20.77 2.05 2.95
N GLN A 377 20.53 0.75 3.17
CA GLN A 377 21.50 -0.31 2.88
C GLN A 377 21.74 -0.44 1.38
N THR A 378 20.67 -0.41 0.57
CA THR A 378 20.80 -0.48 -0.89
C THR A 378 21.49 0.76 -1.47
N ALA A 379 21.24 1.96 -0.93
CA ALA A 379 21.96 3.17 -1.32
C ALA A 379 23.46 3.08 -1.00
N ALA A 380 23.83 2.55 0.17
CA ALA A 380 25.24 2.32 0.52
C ALA A 380 25.90 1.26 -0.37
N LEU A 381 25.14 0.23 -0.79
CA LEU A 381 25.62 -0.75 -1.77
C LEU A 381 25.85 -0.12 -3.15
N GLN A 382 24.94 0.74 -3.61
CA GLN A 382 25.11 1.48 -4.87
C GLN A 382 26.37 2.34 -4.85
N GLU A 383 26.58 3.12 -3.78
CA GLU A 383 27.79 3.94 -3.65
C GLU A 383 29.07 3.08 -3.68
N LYS A 384 29.04 1.94 -3.01
CA LYS A 384 30.18 1.00 -3.01
C LYS A 384 30.39 0.35 -4.39
N ASP A 385 29.33 -0.06 -5.07
CA ASP A 385 29.39 -0.64 -6.41
C ASP A 385 29.90 0.40 -7.42
N ASP A 386 29.49 1.67 -7.31
CA ASP A 386 29.98 2.78 -8.15
C ASP A 386 31.50 2.99 -7.96
N GLN A 387 31.97 2.97 -6.70
CA GLN A 387 33.41 3.07 -6.39
C GLN A 387 34.21 1.88 -6.96
N LEU A 388 33.66 0.67 -6.82
CA LEU A 388 34.24 -0.55 -7.39
C LEU A 388 34.28 -0.50 -8.91
N MET A 389 33.21 -0.04 -9.55
CA MET A 389 33.11 0.08 -11.00
C MET A 389 34.06 1.13 -11.56
N SER A 390 34.21 2.28 -10.88
CA SER A 390 35.23 3.27 -11.24
C SER A 390 36.63 2.66 -11.16
N SER A 391 36.95 2.01 -10.04
CA SER A 391 38.26 1.37 -9.84
C SER A 391 38.55 0.28 -10.88
N ALA A 392 37.55 -0.55 -11.19
CA ALA A 392 37.68 -1.62 -12.18
C ALA A 392 37.79 -1.06 -13.62
N SER A 393 37.10 0.04 -13.92
CA SER A 393 37.20 0.74 -15.21
C SER A 393 38.60 1.35 -15.39
N ASP A 394 39.09 2.09 -14.38
CA ASP A 394 40.42 2.70 -14.40
C ASP A 394 41.50 1.63 -14.56
N LEU A 395 41.37 0.53 -13.82
CA LEU A 395 42.25 -0.63 -13.92
C LEU A 395 42.17 -1.26 -15.33
N SER A 396 40.98 -1.48 -15.87
CA SER A 396 40.78 -2.07 -17.21
C SER A 396 41.43 -1.22 -18.32
N ILE A 397 41.24 0.10 -18.27
CA ILE A 397 41.83 1.05 -19.22
C ILE A 397 43.36 1.04 -19.12
N PHE A 398 43.87 1.08 -17.89
CA PHE A 398 45.31 1.01 -17.63
C PHE A 398 45.91 -0.28 -18.19
N LEU A 399 45.30 -1.43 -17.90
CA LEU A 399 45.79 -2.73 -18.36
C LEU A 399 45.64 -2.93 -19.86
N GLY A 400 44.55 -2.44 -20.46
CA GLY A 400 44.38 -2.45 -21.91
C GLY A 400 45.49 -1.65 -22.60
N THR A 401 45.88 -0.51 -22.02
CA THR A 401 47.00 0.30 -22.51
C THR A 401 48.33 -0.43 -22.38
N LEU A 402 48.57 -1.08 -21.23
CA LEU A 402 49.77 -1.89 -21.01
C LEU A 402 49.83 -3.10 -21.95
N TRP A 403 48.72 -3.80 -22.11
CA TRP A 403 48.60 -4.94 -23.02
C TRP A 403 48.89 -4.51 -24.45
N ALA A 404 48.20 -3.50 -24.98
CA ALA A 404 48.41 -3.00 -26.34
C ALA A 404 49.85 -2.53 -26.58
N THR A 405 50.49 -1.92 -25.58
CA THR A 405 51.91 -1.55 -25.65
C THR A 405 52.81 -2.78 -25.67
N SER A 406 52.52 -3.76 -24.81
CA SER A 406 53.31 -5.00 -24.68
C SER A 406 53.14 -5.97 -25.84
N GLU A 407 51.98 -6.02 -26.49
CA GLU A 407 51.68 -6.90 -27.63
C GLU A 407 52.62 -6.62 -28.80
N THR A 408 53.11 -5.38 -28.89
CA THR A 408 54.04 -5.01 -29.95
C THR A 408 55.47 -5.45 -29.67
N LEU A 409 55.89 -5.67 -28.42
CA LEU A 409 57.26 -6.06 -28.01
C LEU A 409 57.88 -7.25 -28.79
N PRO A 410 57.13 -8.30 -29.18
CA PRO A 410 57.69 -9.49 -29.84
C PRO A 410 58.02 -9.28 -31.32
N VAL A 411 57.53 -8.21 -31.95
CA VAL A 411 57.65 -7.98 -33.40
C VAL A 411 59.08 -7.53 -33.73
N ASP A 412 59.67 -8.03 -34.84
CA ASP A 412 61.08 -7.80 -35.20
C ASP A 412 61.49 -6.31 -35.19
N PHE A 413 62.16 -5.91 -34.12
CA PHE A 413 62.60 -4.55 -33.91
C PHE A 413 64.12 -4.43 -33.94
N THR A 414 64.59 -3.27 -34.39
CA THR A 414 65.92 -2.79 -34.03
C THR A 414 65.99 -2.58 -32.51
N ALA A 415 67.16 -2.74 -31.90
CA ALA A 415 67.35 -2.59 -30.46
C ALA A 415 66.81 -1.25 -29.91
N GLN A 416 66.93 -0.16 -30.69
CA GLN A 416 66.41 1.16 -30.34
C GLN A 416 64.88 1.18 -30.26
N ARG A 417 64.18 0.54 -31.20
CA ARG A 417 62.71 0.50 -31.21
C ARG A 417 62.18 -0.36 -30.06
N PHE A 418 62.86 -1.47 -29.75
CA PHE A 418 62.55 -2.27 -28.56
C PHE A 418 62.73 -1.47 -27.26
N ALA A 419 63.84 -0.73 -27.12
CA ALA A 419 64.08 0.13 -25.96
C ALA A 419 63.02 1.24 -25.81
N SER A 420 62.62 1.88 -26.92
CA SER A 420 61.55 2.89 -26.89
C SER A 420 60.19 2.33 -26.46
N GLN A 421 59.88 1.09 -26.84
CA GLN A 421 58.64 0.41 -26.44
C GLN A 421 58.63 0.11 -24.94
N VAL A 422 59.76 -0.33 -24.39
CA VAL A 422 59.91 -0.59 -22.95
C VAL A 422 59.88 0.73 -22.15
N LEU A 423 60.41 1.83 -22.69
CA LEU A 423 60.25 3.18 -22.12
C LEU A 423 58.80 3.63 -22.10
N ALA A 424 58.07 3.41 -23.21
CA ALA A 424 56.65 3.71 -23.28
C ALA A 424 55.89 2.94 -22.20
N LEU A 425 56.16 1.63 -22.06
CA LEU A 425 55.58 0.79 -21.01
C LEU A 425 55.89 1.34 -19.60
N GLY A 426 57.15 1.69 -19.33
CA GLY A 426 57.57 2.30 -18.07
C GLY A 426 56.88 3.64 -17.78
N SER A 427 56.69 4.47 -18.81
CA SER A 427 56.00 5.75 -18.67
C SER A 427 54.52 5.58 -18.32
N VAL A 428 53.84 4.60 -18.92
CA VAL A 428 52.44 4.26 -18.60
C VAL A 428 52.33 3.81 -17.15
N ILE A 429 53.25 2.96 -16.67
CA ILE A 429 53.30 2.54 -15.27
C ILE A 429 53.52 3.73 -14.32
N GLY A 430 54.30 4.73 -14.74
CA GLY A 430 54.59 5.93 -13.95
C GLY A 430 53.53 7.03 -13.98
N THR A 431 52.56 6.99 -14.91
CA THR A 431 51.52 8.03 -15.03
C THR A 431 50.44 7.97 -13.95
N ASP A 432 50.26 6.83 -13.28
CA ASP A 432 49.35 6.70 -12.14
C ASP A 432 50.18 6.59 -10.85
N ALA A 433 50.10 7.63 -10.00
CA ALA A 433 50.94 7.72 -8.81
C ALA A 433 50.56 6.73 -7.70
N ASP A 434 49.31 6.25 -7.69
CA ASP A 434 48.82 5.32 -6.65
C ASP A 434 48.96 3.86 -7.12
N LEU A 435 48.68 3.55 -8.39
CA LEU A 435 49.05 2.26 -8.98
C LEU A 435 50.58 2.09 -9.08
N GLY A 436 51.29 3.14 -9.49
CA GLY A 436 52.75 3.13 -9.62
C GLY A 436 53.48 2.86 -8.30
N LYS A 437 52.94 3.34 -7.17
CA LYS A 437 53.44 3.02 -5.82
C LYS A 437 53.17 1.58 -5.39
N ALA A 438 52.01 1.02 -5.76
CA ALA A 438 51.69 -0.38 -5.47
C ALA A 438 52.50 -1.34 -6.35
N LEU A 439 52.89 -0.91 -7.56
CA LEU A 439 53.52 -1.73 -8.57
C LEU A 439 55.05 -1.60 -8.63
N THR A 440 55.63 -0.46 -8.24
CA THR A 440 57.08 -0.21 -8.37
C THR A 440 57.68 0.54 -7.18
N GLY A 441 58.82 0.06 -6.69
CA GLY A 441 59.62 0.75 -5.66
C GLY A 441 60.64 1.75 -6.22
N ASP A 442 60.99 1.69 -7.52
CA ASP A 442 62.05 2.53 -8.10
C ASP A 442 61.89 2.76 -9.63
N LEU A 443 60.83 3.48 -10.02
CA LEU A 443 60.55 3.89 -11.41
C LEU A 443 61.66 4.75 -12.04
N GLN A 444 62.46 5.43 -11.21
CA GLN A 444 63.45 6.42 -11.66
C GLN A 444 64.72 5.75 -12.19
N GLN A 445 65.17 4.64 -11.58
CA GLN A 445 66.26 3.82 -12.12
C GLN A 445 65.92 3.17 -13.45
N LEU A 446 64.67 2.72 -13.60
CA LEU A 446 64.16 2.12 -14.83
C LEU A 446 64.22 3.11 -16.00
N GLN A 447 63.67 4.31 -15.80
CA GLN A 447 63.67 5.38 -16.79
C GLN A 447 65.10 5.70 -17.26
N THR A 448 66.01 5.89 -16.31
CA THR A 448 67.43 6.25 -16.58
C THR A 448 68.13 5.18 -17.42
N THR A 449 67.91 3.91 -17.08
CA THR A 449 68.50 2.77 -17.79
C THR A 449 68.03 2.74 -19.23
N LEU A 450 66.72 2.83 -19.47
CA LEU A 450 66.19 2.65 -20.81
C LEU A 450 66.53 3.83 -21.73
N ASP A 451 66.66 5.04 -21.17
CA ASP A 451 67.11 6.24 -21.88
C ASP A 451 68.55 6.09 -22.41
N LEU A 452 69.42 5.42 -21.65
CA LEU A 452 70.76 5.03 -22.09
C LEU A 452 70.74 4.05 -23.27
N ILE A 453 69.74 3.17 -23.33
CA ILE A 453 69.60 2.18 -24.41
C ILE A 453 69.08 2.84 -25.69
N ALA A 454 68.08 3.72 -25.58
CA ALA A 454 67.55 4.47 -26.71
C ALA A 454 68.60 5.39 -27.37
N LYS A 455 69.58 5.85 -26.58
CA LYS A 455 70.71 6.70 -27.01
C LYS A 455 71.94 5.93 -27.49
N SER A 456 71.97 4.60 -27.34
CA SER A 456 73.11 3.79 -27.77
C SER A 456 73.16 3.68 -29.30
N PRO A 457 74.33 3.85 -29.94
CA PRO A 457 74.44 3.72 -31.39
C PRO A 457 74.11 2.28 -31.81
N ILE A 458 73.13 2.13 -32.71
CA ILE A 458 72.84 0.85 -33.35
C ILE A 458 74.05 0.52 -34.22
N THR A 459 74.84 -0.47 -33.82
CA THR A 459 75.81 -1.07 -34.73
C THR A 459 75.00 -1.85 -35.76
N PRO A 460 75.06 -1.50 -37.07
CA PRO A 460 74.34 -2.25 -38.08
C PRO A 460 74.77 -3.71 -37.98
N LEU A 461 73.82 -4.64 -37.87
CA LEU A 461 74.14 -6.04 -38.09
C LEU A 461 74.81 -6.11 -39.45
N ALA A 462 76.06 -6.57 -39.48
CA ALA A 462 76.71 -6.92 -40.72
C ALA A 462 75.76 -7.89 -41.44
N THR A 463 75.19 -7.44 -42.55
CA THR A 463 74.49 -8.31 -43.48
C THR A 463 75.54 -9.28 -44.00
N THR A 464 75.72 -10.39 -43.29
CA THR A 464 76.47 -11.53 -43.76
C THR A 464 75.74 -12.00 -45.00
N GLY A 465 76.35 -11.78 -46.17
CA GLY A 465 75.75 -12.11 -47.45
C GLY A 465 75.34 -13.58 -47.47
N MET A 466 74.02 -13.82 -47.53
CA MET A 466 73.51 -15.04 -48.12
C MET A 466 73.82 -14.95 -49.61
N ILE A 467 74.82 -15.72 -50.04
CA ILE A 467 74.87 -16.32 -51.39
C ILE A 467 74.39 -17.76 -51.21
#